data_AF-A0A937NFM8-F1
#
_entry.id   AF-A0A937NFM8-F1
#
_cell.length_a   1.000
_cell.length_b   1.000
_cell.length_c   1.000
_cell.angle_alpha   90.00
_cell.angle_beta   90.00
_cell.angle_gamma   90.00
#
_symmetry.space_group_name_H-M   'P 1'
#
loop_
_entity.id
_entity.type
_entity.pdbx_description
1 polymer ?
#
loop_
_entity_poly.entity_id
_entity_poly.type
_entity_poly.pdbx_seq_one_letter_code
_entity_poly.pdbx_strand_id
1 'polypeptide(L)'
;MECDQCGACCKGRFLVEAYDLDLLREPHLATAEIGDWTREMAYRDLMAELEQEGKCLIIAGGQECKFLRGDNTCAIYPTRPNACVAMQAGDEQCREAREAEGLPPPE
;
A
#
# COMPACT_ATOMS: atom_id res chain seq x y z
N MET A 1 3.42 -9.22 -18.46
CA MET A 1 4.26 -8.10 -18.01
C MET A 1 4.56 -8.32 -16.54
N GLU A 2 5.81 -8.16 -16.15
CA GLU A 2 6.23 -8.25 -14.75
C GLU A 2 6.36 -6.85 -14.15
N CYS A 3 6.35 -6.73 -12.83
CA CYS A 3 6.52 -5.44 -12.18
C CYS A 3 8.01 -5.10 -12.05
N ASP A 4 8.41 -3.95 -12.57
CA ASP A 4 9.79 -3.43 -12.49
C ASP A 4 10.23 -3.01 -11.08
N GLN A 5 9.37 -3.14 -10.07
CA GLN A 5 9.60 -2.66 -8.70
C GLN A 5 10.03 -1.19 -8.59
N CYS A 6 9.57 -0.36 -9.54
CA CYS A 6 9.95 1.07 -9.66
C CYS A 6 9.40 1.99 -8.56
N GLY A 7 8.50 1.51 -7.69
CA GLY A 7 7.93 2.30 -6.60
C GLY A 7 6.90 3.35 -7.00
N ALA A 8 6.60 3.55 -8.28
CA ALA A 8 5.71 4.60 -8.75
C ALA A 8 4.30 4.55 -8.10
N CYS A 9 3.72 3.35 -7.96
CA CYS A 9 2.43 3.17 -7.30
C CYS A 9 2.45 3.51 -5.80
N CYS A 10 3.62 3.55 -5.17
CA CYS A 10 3.81 3.89 -3.78
C CYS A 10 3.99 5.39 -3.54
N LYS A 11 3.98 6.23 -4.58
CA LYS A 11 4.17 7.70 -4.46
C LYS A 11 2.95 8.48 -4.00
N GLY A 12 2.00 7.79 -3.36
CA GLY A 12 0.83 8.42 -2.73
C GLY A 12 -0.31 8.78 -3.67
N ARG A 13 -0.21 8.42 -4.95
CA ARG A 13 -1.27 8.71 -5.93
C ARG A 13 -2.56 7.94 -5.67
N PHE A 14 -2.46 6.72 -5.17
CA PHE A 14 -3.60 5.86 -4.93
C PHE A 14 -3.89 5.70 -3.44
N LEU A 15 -5.17 5.55 -3.13
CA LEU A 15 -5.62 5.10 -1.82
C LEU A 15 -5.37 3.59 -1.73
N VAL A 16 -4.68 3.14 -0.69
CA VAL A 16 -4.41 1.73 -0.47
C VAL A 16 -4.97 1.31 0.88
N GLU A 17 -5.96 0.43 0.82
CA GLU A 17 -6.61 -0.18 1.97
C GLU A 17 -6.01 -1.57 2.23
N ALA A 18 -5.74 -1.87 3.50
CA ALA A 18 -5.29 -3.18 3.95
C ALA A 18 -6.26 -3.72 5.03
N TYR A 19 -6.64 -4.98 4.90
CA TYR A 19 -7.61 -5.63 5.77
C TYR A 19 -6.95 -6.67 6.68
N ASP A 20 -7.72 -7.28 7.58
CA ASP A 20 -7.29 -8.31 8.53
C ASP A 20 -6.36 -9.38 7.93
N LEU A 21 -6.73 -9.97 6.77
CA LEU A 21 -5.91 -10.97 6.09
C LEU A 21 -4.59 -10.41 5.57
N ASP A 22 -4.53 -9.13 5.23
CA ASP A 22 -3.29 -8.48 4.81
C ASP A 22 -2.36 -8.29 6.03
N LEU A 23 -2.90 -7.88 7.19
CA LEU A 23 -2.12 -7.78 8.44
C LEU A 23 -1.62 -9.14 8.94
N LEU A 24 -2.40 -10.21 8.76
CA LEU A 24 -1.96 -11.57 9.08
C LEU A 24 -0.77 -12.01 8.19
N ARG A 25 -0.75 -11.56 6.93
CA ARG A 25 0.35 -11.83 5.98
C ARG A 25 1.55 -10.91 6.21
N GLU A 26 1.31 -9.66 6.57
CA GLU A 26 2.32 -8.63 6.78
C GLU A 26 2.04 -7.84 8.07
N PRO A 27 2.54 -8.32 9.22
CA PRO A 27 2.34 -7.65 10.51
C PRO A 27 2.91 -6.22 10.56
N HIS A 28 3.89 -5.88 9.71
CA HIS A 28 4.43 -4.52 9.66
C HIS A 28 3.39 -3.49 9.17
N LEU A 29 2.30 -3.90 8.51
CA LEU A 29 1.20 -3.02 8.12
C LEU A 29 0.60 -2.27 9.32
N ALA A 30 0.60 -2.86 10.52
CA ALA A 30 0.14 -2.19 11.73
C ALA A 30 1.02 -1.01 12.16
N THR A 31 2.22 -0.87 11.58
CA THR A 31 3.11 0.28 11.79
C THR A 31 2.93 1.37 10.75
N ALA A 32 2.07 1.17 9.74
CA ALA A 32 1.68 2.20 8.79
C ALA A 32 1.32 3.45 9.58
N GLU A 33 1.85 4.60 9.18
CA GLU A 33 1.46 5.83 9.87
C GLU A 33 -0.01 6.00 9.62
N ILE A 34 -0.69 6.07 10.74
CA ILE A 34 -2.10 6.26 10.85
C ILE A 34 -2.34 7.66 10.30
N GLY A 35 -2.66 7.78 9.01
CA GLY A 35 -3.01 9.06 8.40
C GLY A 35 -4.24 9.67 9.08
N ASP A 36 -4.62 10.89 8.71
CA ASP A 36 -5.76 11.63 9.29
C ASP A 36 -7.09 10.82 9.35
N TRP A 37 -7.18 9.75 8.55
CA TRP A 37 -8.31 8.83 8.46
C TRP A 37 -8.29 7.66 9.46
N THR A 38 -7.25 7.55 10.29
CA THR A 38 -7.08 6.49 11.29
C THR A 38 -6.72 7.14 12.65
N ARG A 39 -7.01 6.48 13.78
CA ARG A 39 -6.66 6.97 15.12
C ARG A 39 -5.38 6.32 15.63
N GLU A 40 -4.54 7.03 16.39
CA GLU A 40 -3.47 6.38 17.16
C GLU A 40 -4.10 5.32 18.08
N MET A 41 -3.87 4.06 17.75
CA MET A 41 -4.47 2.91 18.42
C MET A 41 -3.41 1.86 18.71
N ALA A 42 -3.50 1.21 19.86
CA ALA A 42 -2.67 0.05 20.14
C ALA A 42 -3.03 -1.10 19.18
N TYR A 43 -2.05 -1.94 18.83
CA TYR A 43 -2.26 -3.09 17.93
C TYR A 43 -3.46 -3.96 18.30
N ARG A 44 -3.67 -4.22 19.61
CA ARG A 44 -4.80 -5.01 20.09
C ARG A 44 -6.16 -4.37 19.74
N ASP A 45 -6.27 -3.07 19.94
CA ASP A 45 -7.52 -2.33 19.69
C ASP A 45 -7.76 -2.24 18.18
N LEU A 46 -6.70 -2.06 17.39
CA LEU A 46 -6.75 -2.09 15.94
C LEU A 46 -7.26 -3.44 15.41
N MET A 47 -6.71 -4.56 15.89
CA MET A 47 -7.16 -5.89 15.48
C MET A 47 -8.63 -6.13 15.85
N ALA A 48 -9.06 -5.69 17.05
CA ALA A 48 -10.45 -5.79 17.45
C ALA A 48 -11.39 -4.97 16.53
N GLU A 49 -10.99 -3.76 16.12
CA GLU A 49 -11.78 -2.94 15.18
C GLU A 49 -11.87 -3.56 13.78
N LEU A 50 -10.75 -4.09 13.25
CA LEU A 50 -10.74 -4.75 11.95
C LEU A 50 -11.66 -5.99 11.94
N GLU A 51 -11.63 -6.79 13.00
CA GLU A 51 -12.42 -8.02 13.13
C GLU A 51 -13.92 -7.75 13.36
N GLN A 52 -14.30 -6.71 14.10
CA GLN A 52 -15.70 -6.47 14.47
C GLN A 52 -16.48 -5.56 13.50
N GLU A 53 -15.82 -4.61 12.84
CA GLU A 53 -16.52 -3.58 12.07
C GLU A 53 -16.24 -3.62 10.56
N GLY A 54 -15.46 -4.60 10.08
CA GLY A 54 -15.09 -4.69 8.66
C GLY A 54 -14.25 -3.49 8.18
N LYS A 55 -13.51 -2.88 9.11
CA LYS A 55 -12.64 -1.72 8.85
C LYS A 55 -11.37 -2.13 8.10
N CYS A 56 -10.65 -1.15 7.59
CA CYS A 56 -9.35 -1.30 6.95
C CYS A 56 -8.33 -0.29 7.47
N LEU A 57 -7.06 -0.56 7.22
CA LEU A 57 -5.96 0.40 7.36
C LEU A 57 -5.74 1.13 6.04
N ILE A 58 -5.60 2.45 6.11
CA ILE A 58 -5.13 3.25 4.98
C ILE A 58 -3.60 3.36 5.07
N ILE A 59 -2.87 2.76 4.13
CA ILE A 59 -1.38 2.78 4.13
C ILE A 59 -0.77 3.73 3.10
N ALA A 60 -1.58 4.25 2.19
CA ALA A 60 -1.22 5.28 1.22
C ALA A 60 -2.47 6.05 0.80
N GLY A 61 -2.32 7.33 0.44
CA GLY A 61 -3.42 8.18 -0.01
C GLY A 61 -3.08 9.67 0.13
N GLY A 62 -2.60 10.29 -0.95
CA GLY A 62 -2.15 11.69 -0.99
C GLY A 62 -0.73 11.93 -0.48
N GLN A 63 -0.16 10.98 0.28
CA GLN A 63 1.24 10.96 0.72
C GLN A 63 1.89 9.64 0.31
N GLU A 64 3.23 9.63 0.17
CA GLU A 64 3.98 8.41 -0.14
C GLU A 64 3.63 7.28 0.85
N CYS A 65 3.50 6.07 0.33
CA CYS A 65 3.29 4.87 1.14
C CYS A 65 4.47 4.73 2.11
N LYS A 66 4.17 4.52 3.41
CA LYS A 66 5.21 4.38 4.45
C LYS A 66 6.20 3.24 4.17
N PHE A 67 5.78 2.24 3.41
CA PHE A 67 6.63 1.10 3.05
C PHE A 67 7.48 1.35 1.80
N LEU A 68 7.43 2.55 1.20
CA LEU A 68 8.36 2.96 0.16
C LEU A 68 9.72 3.26 0.80
N ARG A 69 10.76 2.56 0.36
CA ARG A 69 12.13 2.79 0.81
C ARG A 69 12.76 3.95 0.02
N GLY A 70 13.84 4.51 0.57
CA GLY A 70 14.58 5.62 -0.07
C GLY A 70 15.22 5.27 -1.43
N ASP A 71 15.31 3.99 -1.77
CA ASP A 71 15.73 3.49 -3.09
C ASP A 71 14.56 3.25 -4.06
N ASN A 72 13.35 3.74 -3.72
CA ASN A 72 12.09 3.52 -4.43
C ASN A 72 11.60 2.06 -4.48
N THR A 73 12.13 1.16 -3.65
CA THR A 73 11.61 -0.22 -3.56
C THR A 73 10.53 -0.35 -2.48
N CYS A 74 9.58 -1.27 -2.68
CA CYS A 74 8.55 -1.56 -1.69
C CYS A 74 9.07 -2.53 -0.63
N ALA A 75 9.09 -2.10 0.64
CA ALA A 75 9.61 -2.90 1.75
C ALA A 75 8.82 -4.18 2.03
N ILE A 76 7.55 -4.23 1.60
CA ILE A 76 6.62 -5.34 1.80
C ILE A 76 6.24 -6.02 0.46
N TYR A 77 7.06 -5.87 -0.59
CA TYR A 77 6.74 -6.37 -1.93
C TYR A 77 6.25 -7.84 -1.98
N PRO A 78 6.87 -8.81 -1.25
CA PRO A 78 6.45 -10.21 -1.26
C PRO A 78 5.11 -10.48 -0.57
N THR A 79 4.69 -9.58 0.34
CA THR A 79 3.56 -9.73 1.26
C THR A 79 2.56 -8.58 1.11
N ARG A 80 2.55 -7.97 -0.08
CA ARG A 80 1.72 -6.82 -0.42
C ARG A 80 0.23 -7.07 -0.09
N PRO A 81 -0.49 -6.05 0.39
CA PRO A 81 -1.94 -6.13 0.57
C PRO A 81 -2.66 -6.48 -0.71
N ASN A 82 -3.86 -7.04 -0.59
CA ASN A 82 -4.71 -7.39 -1.73
C ASN A 82 -4.91 -6.22 -2.69
N ALA A 83 -5.11 -5.00 -2.18
CA ALA A 83 -5.23 -3.80 -3.01
C ALA A 83 -4.00 -3.56 -3.90
N CYS A 84 -2.79 -3.75 -3.36
CA CYS A 84 -1.54 -3.62 -4.11
C CYS A 84 -1.30 -4.78 -5.09
N VAL A 85 -1.77 -5.99 -4.77
CA VAL A 85 -1.65 -7.17 -5.64
C VAL A 85 -2.65 -7.12 -6.78
N ALA A 86 -3.84 -6.54 -6.56
CA ALA A 86 -4.87 -6.40 -7.59
C ALA A 86 -4.38 -5.54 -8.77
N MET A 87 -3.59 -4.51 -8.48
CA MET A 87 -2.90 -3.69 -9.47
C MET A 87 -1.81 -4.52 -10.19
N GLN A 88 -2.00 -4.73 -11.49
CA GLN A 88 -1.07 -5.50 -12.33
C GLN A 88 -0.09 -4.58 -13.05
N ALA A 89 1.12 -5.09 -13.31
CA ALA A 89 2.06 -4.38 -14.18
C ALA A 89 1.46 -4.13 -15.56
N GLY A 90 1.46 -2.87 -16.00
CA GLY A 90 0.91 -2.45 -17.30
C GLY A 90 -0.58 -2.19 -17.35
N ASP A 91 -1.31 -2.34 -16.25
CA ASP A 91 -2.69 -1.88 -16.18
C ASP A 91 -2.80 -0.33 -16.23
N GLU A 92 -4.03 0.18 -16.20
CA GLU A 92 -4.29 1.62 -16.24
C GLU A 92 -3.64 2.36 -15.07
N GLN A 93 -3.81 1.88 -13.84
CA GLN A 93 -3.23 2.50 -12.65
C GLN A 93 -1.69 2.47 -12.68
N CYS A 94 -1.09 1.39 -13.20
CA CYS A 94 0.36 1.24 -13.30
C CYS A 94 0.93 2.27 -14.28
N ARG A 95 0.31 2.40 -15.45
CA ARG A 95 0.73 3.38 -16.46
C ARG A 95 0.55 4.81 -15.94
N GLU A 96 -0.56 5.09 -15.28
CA GLU A 96 -0.84 6.40 -14.70
C GLU A 96 0.20 6.79 -13.63
N ALA A 97 0.52 5.88 -12.71
CA ALA A 97 1.55 6.15 -11.71
C ALA A 97 2.94 6.34 -12.33
N ARG A 98 3.30 5.54 -13.35
CA ARG A 98 4.57 5.68 -14.05
C ARG A 98 4.66 7.01 -14.80
N GLU A 99 3.60 7.42 -15.49
CA GLU A 99 3.53 8.70 -16.18
C GLU A 99 3.71 9.88 -15.21
N ALA A 100 3.06 9.83 -14.04
CA ALA A 100 3.18 10.85 -13.01
C ALA A 100 4.63 11.03 -12.50
N GLU A 101 5.39 9.92 -12.46
CA GLU A 101 6.80 9.91 -12.06
C GLU A 101 7.78 10.08 -13.25
N GLY A 102 7.28 10.28 -14.47
CA GLY A 102 8.11 10.43 -15.67
C GLY A 102 8.84 9.15 -16.09
N LEU A 103 8.35 7.98 -15.70
CA LEU A 103 8.90 6.68 -16.05
C LEU A 103 8.40 6.20 -17.43
N PRO A 104 9.20 5.40 -18.17
CA PRO A 104 8.76 4.82 -19.44
C PRO A 104 7.59 3.85 -19.22
N PRO A 105 6.85 3.46 -20.27
CA PRO A 105 5.87 2.38 -20.17
C PRO A 105 6.50 1.09 -19.60
N PRO A 106 5.70 0.23 -18.93
CA PRO A 106 6.19 -1.06 -18.44
C PRO A 106 6.54 -1.99 -19.61
N GLU A 107 7.59 -2.79 -19.44
CA GLU A 107 8.06 -3.79 -20.42
C GLU A 107 7.28 -5.11 -20.36
#